data_AF-A0A842YF06-F1
#
_entry.id   AF-A0A842YF06-F1
#
_cell.length_a   1.000
_cell.length_b   1.000
_cell.length_c   1.000
_cell.angle_alpha   90.00
_cell.angle_beta   90.00
_cell.angle_gamma   90.00
#
_symmetry.space_group_name_H-M   'P 1'
#
loop_
_entity.id
_entity.type
_entity.pdbx_description
1 polymer ?
#
loop_
_entity_poly.entity_id
_entity_poly.type
_entity_poly.pdbx_seq_one_letter_code
_entity_poly.pdbx_strand_id
1 'polypeptide(L)'
;MSTVKFDLKDDLEELQARLYLDTRKRFTKKEVLEIVFRVGLENYNLIVKEIQSNEQPLDEETIQKVLSLAEDLGPGSEDLSSQVDEILYGGS
;
A
#
# COMPACT_ATOMS: atom_id res chain seq x y z
N MET A 1 -22.76 -23.84 5.31
CA MET A 1 -22.52 -22.40 5.52
C MET A 1 -21.02 -22.22 5.69
N SER A 2 -20.35 -21.48 4.80
CA SER A 2 -18.92 -21.23 4.92
C SER A 2 -18.67 -20.24 6.05
N THR A 3 -17.94 -20.67 7.08
CA THR A 3 -17.39 -19.78 8.10
C THR A 3 -16.26 -18.99 7.43
N VAL A 4 -16.53 -17.74 7.07
CA VAL A 4 -15.50 -16.83 6.56
C VAL A 4 -14.47 -16.65 7.68
N LYS A 5 -13.25 -17.15 7.50
CA LYS A 5 -12.14 -16.85 8.40
C LYS A 5 -11.83 -15.37 8.23
N PHE A 6 -12.05 -14.58 9.27
CA PHE A 6 -11.69 -13.17 9.25
C PHE A 6 -10.21 -13.07 9.57
N ASP A 7 -9.39 -13.18 8.52
CA ASP A 7 -7.92 -13.17 8.64
C ASP A 7 -7.38 -11.79 9.07
N LEU A 8 -8.23 -10.75 9.08
CA LEU A 8 -7.91 -9.36 9.48
C LEU A 8 -8.17 -9.07 10.96
N LYS A 9 -8.22 -10.11 11.82
CA LYS A 9 -8.52 -9.92 13.26
C LYS A 9 -7.46 -9.05 13.94
N ASP A 10 -6.19 -9.27 13.63
CA ASP A 10 -5.07 -8.55 14.23
C ASP A 10 -5.05 -7.09 13.74
N ASP A 11 -5.32 -6.87 12.44
CA ASP A 11 -5.47 -5.52 11.86
C ASP A 11 -6.62 -4.74 12.50
N LEU A 12 -7.73 -5.41 12.81
CA LEU A 12 -8.86 -4.80 13.50
C LEU A 12 -8.51 -4.41 14.94
N GLU A 13 -7.74 -5.23 15.64
CA GLU A 13 -7.23 -4.93 16.98
C GLU A 13 -6.25 -3.76 16.94
N GLU A 14 -5.37 -3.71 15.95
CA GLU A 14 -4.44 -2.60 15.74
C GLU A 14 -5.20 -1.30 15.43
N LEU A 15 -6.18 -1.33 14.52
CA LEU A 15 -7.00 -0.17 14.19
C LEU A 15 -7.75 0.36 15.43
N GLN A 16 -8.30 -0.54 16.24
CA GLN A 16 -8.96 -0.19 17.50
C GLN A 16 -7.99 0.51 18.47
N ALA A 17 -6.75 0.02 18.59
CA ALA A 17 -5.72 0.62 19.44
C ALA A 17 -5.30 2.01 18.94
N ARG A 18 -5.08 2.17 17.63
CA ARG A 18 -4.75 3.46 17.00
C ARG A 18 -5.85 4.50 17.25
N LEU A 19 -7.11 4.11 17.02
CA LEU A 19 -8.27 4.98 17.29
C LEU A 19 -8.33 5.42 18.76
N TYR A 20 -7.98 4.56 19.71
CA TYR A 20 -7.91 4.93 21.13
C TYR A 20 -6.77 5.92 21.41
N LEU A 21 -5.59 5.74 20.81
CA LEU A 21 -4.47 6.66 20.99
C LEU A 21 -4.79 8.05 20.47
N ASP A 22 -5.40 8.13 19.29
CA ASP A 22 -5.69 9.40 18.63
C ASP A 22 -6.88 10.14 19.24
N THR A 23 -7.95 9.42 19.60
CA THR A 23 -9.21 10.03 20.05
C THR A 23 -9.42 9.99 21.56
N ARG A 24 -8.62 9.19 22.30
CA ARG A 24 -8.80 8.84 23.72
C ARG A 24 -10.14 8.18 24.04
N LYS A 25 -10.88 7.70 23.03
CA LYS A 25 -12.17 7.00 23.20
C LYS A 25 -12.00 5.50 23.00
N ARG A 26 -12.63 4.73 23.89
CA ARG A 26 -12.69 3.27 23.75
C ARG A 26 -13.84 2.90 22.82
N PHE A 27 -13.51 2.17 21.77
CA PHE A 27 -14.48 1.57 20.86
C PHE A 27 -14.44 0.06 21.02
N THR A 28 -15.57 -0.61 20.84
CA THR A 28 -15.65 -2.06 20.65
C THR A 28 -15.32 -2.41 19.20
N LYS A 29 -14.91 -3.67 18.93
CA LYS A 29 -14.67 -4.14 17.56
C LYS A 29 -15.86 -3.93 16.63
N LYS A 30 -17.08 -4.11 17.15
CA LYS A 30 -18.33 -3.87 16.42
C LYS A 30 -18.46 -2.41 16.00
N GLU A 31 -18.21 -1.47 16.92
CA GLU A 31 -18.28 -0.03 16.62
C GLU A 31 -17.22 0.40 15.61
N VAL A 32 -16.00 -0.12 15.73
CA VAL A 32 -14.93 0.12 14.75
C VAL A 32 -15.38 -0.36 13.35
N LEU A 33 -15.94 -1.58 13.25
CA LEU A 33 -16.46 -2.10 11.99
C LEU A 33 -17.61 -1.26 11.42
N GLU A 34 -18.55 -0.80 12.26
CA GLU A 34 -19.65 0.05 11.82
C GLU A 34 -19.16 1.40 11.28
N ILE A 35 -18.13 1.98 11.91
CA ILE A 35 -17.50 3.23 11.45
C ILE A 35 -16.80 3.00 10.11
N VAL A 36 -15.95 1.97 10.03
CA VAL A 36 -15.21 1.62 8.80
C VAL A 36 -16.19 1.34 7.67
N PHE A 37 -17.26 0.60 7.93
CA PHE A 37 -18.29 0.30 6.93
C PHE A 37 -18.98 1.57 6.44
N ARG A 38 -19.33 2.50 7.34
CA ARG A 38 -19.95 3.78 6.96
C ARG A 38 -19.02 4.63 6.11
N VAL A 39 -17.75 4.76 6.52
CA VAL A 39 -16.71 5.46 5.74
C VAL A 39 -16.51 4.78 4.38
N GLY A 40 -16.52 3.46 4.34
CA GLY A 40 -16.43 2.67 3.12
C GLY A 40 -17.59 2.93 2.16
N LEU A 41 -18.83 3.04 2.67
CA LEU A 41 -20.01 3.38 1.84
C LEU A 41 -19.87 4.77 1.19
N GLU A 42 -19.35 5.75 1.91
CA GLU A 42 -19.08 7.09 1.35
C GLU A 42 -17.97 7.06 0.29
N ASN A 43 -17.08 6.06 0.37
CA ASN A 43 -15.94 5.87 -0.52
C ASN A 43 -16.10 4.62 -1.41
N TYR A 44 -17.33 4.30 -1.83
CA TYR A 44 -17.65 3.08 -2.58
C TYR A 44 -16.74 2.86 -3.80
N ASN A 45 -16.37 3.92 -4.51
CA ASN A 45 -15.48 3.83 -5.67
C ASN A 45 -14.08 3.28 -5.33
N LEU A 46 -13.57 3.54 -4.12
CA LEU A 46 -12.31 2.96 -3.67
C LEU A 46 -12.46 1.44 -3.41
N ILE A 47 -13.61 1.02 -2.88
CA ILE A 47 -13.92 -0.40 -2.71
C ILE A 47 -13.98 -1.10 -4.08
N VAL A 48 -14.63 -0.49 -5.07
CA VAL A 48 -14.68 -1.03 -6.44
C VAL A 48 -13.28 -1.17 -7.03
N LYS A 49 -12.43 -0.15 -6.88
CA LYS A 49 -11.03 -0.20 -7.35
C LYS A 49 -10.21 -1.29 -6.66
N GLU A 50 -10.38 -1.47 -5.36
CA GLU A 50 -9.68 -2.50 -4.58
C GLU A 50 -10.07 -3.92 -5.04
N ILE A 51 -11.37 -4.13 -5.29
CA ILE A 51 -11.87 -5.41 -5.83
C ILE A 51 -11.32 -5.64 -7.25
N GLN A 52 -11.39 -4.64 -8.13
CA GLN A 52 -10.90 -4.75 -9.50
C GLN A 52 -9.38 -4.96 -9.57
N SER A 53 -8.62 -4.34 -8.66
CA SER A 53 -7.16 -4.51 -8.58
C SER A 53 -6.77 -5.90 -8.09
N ASN A 54 -7.61 -6.54 -7.26
CA ASN A 54 -7.44 -7.94 -6.88
C ASN A 54 -7.89 -8.93 -7.98
N GLU A 55 -8.70 -8.50 -8.95
CA GLU A 55 -9.17 -9.32 -10.07
C GLU A 55 -8.33 -9.20 -11.34
N GLN A 56 -7.57 -8.12 -11.51
CA GLN A 56 -6.65 -7.96 -12.63
C GLN A 56 -5.25 -8.47 -12.26
N PRO A 57 -4.82 -9.67 -12.70
CA PRO A 57 -3.39 -9.93 -12.78
C PRO A 57 -2.75 -8.82 -13.63
N LEU A 58 -1.57 -8.36 -13.21
CA LEU A 58 -0.78 -7.43 -14.01
C LEU A 58 -0.66 -8.00 -15.43
N ASP A 59 -1.08 -7.22 -16.42
CA ASP A 59 -0.97 -7.60 -17.82
C ASP A 59 0.49 -7.94 -18.13
N GLU A 60 0.71 -9.05 -18.84
CA GLU A 60 2.04 -9.61 -19.09
C GLU A 60 2.93 -8.58 -19.80
N GLU A 61 2.33 -7.71 -20.63
CA GLU A 61 3.02 -6.58 -21.28
C GLU A 61 3.52 -5.52 -20.27
N THR A 62 2.78 -5.28 -19.19
CA THR A 62 3.17 -4.35 -18.12
C THR A 62 4.29 -4.93 -17.27
N ILE A 63 4.23 -6.23 -16.97
CA ILE A 63 5.31 -6.95 -16.27
C ILE A 63 6.60 -6.89 -17.10
N GLN A 64 6.51 -7.16 -18.41
CA GLN A 64 7.66 -7.08 -19.33
C GLN A 64 8.23 -5.66 -19.43
N LYS A 65 7.38 -4.61 -19.42
CA LYS A 65 7.85 -3.21 -19.38
C LYS A 65 8.58 -2.86 -18.09
N VAL A 66 8.10 -3.32 -16.93
CA VAL A 66 8.77 -3.08 -15.65
C VAL A 66 10.08 -3.87 -15.55
N LEU A 67 10.12 -5.11 -16.03
CA LEU A 67 11.35 -5.93 -16.08
C LEU A 67 12.39 -5.34 -17.04
N SER A 68 11.97 -4.83 -18.21
CA SER A 68 12.88 -4.15 -19.15
C SER A 68 13.39 -2.81 -18.62
N LEU A 69 12.58 -2.04 -17.87
CA LEU A 69 13.05 -0.85 -17.14
C LEU A 69 14.10 -1.18 -16.07
N ALA A 70 13.99 -2.36 -15.44
CA ALA A 70 14.98 -2.84 -14.48
C ALA A 70 16.26 -3.39 -15.14
N GLU A 71 16.16 -3.96 -16.35
CA GLU A 71 17.32 -4.33 -17.18
C GLU A 71 18.06 -3.11 -17.74
N ASP A 72 17.37 -2.00 -18.00
CA ASP A 72 17.95 -0.73 -18.46
C ASP A 72 18.71 0.03 -17.35
N LEU A 73 18.70 -0.50 -16.12
CA LEU A 73 19.63 -0.14 -15.04
C LEU A 73 20.99 -0.89 -15.15
N GLY A 74 21.20 -1.59 -16.27
CA GLY A 74 22.49 -2.15 -16.70
C GLY A 74 23.61 -1.10 -16.87
N PRO A 75 24.86 -1.54 -17.09
CA PRO A 75 26.08 -0.79 -16.76
C PRO A 75 26.13 0.58 -17.45
N GLY A 76 26.07 1.62 -16.62
CA GLY A 76 25.94 3.04 -17.01
C GLY A 76 25.59 3.95 -15.83
N SER A 77 25.20 3.39 -14.68
CA SER A 77 25.00 4.10 -13.40
C SER A 77 26.30 4.60 -12.74
N GLU A 78 27.47 4.23 -13.27
CA GLU A 78 28.78 4.75 -12.81
C GLU A 78 28.93 6.26 -13.08
N ASP A 79 28.32 6.77 -14.16
CA ASP A 79 28.34 8.21 -14.48
C ASP A 79 27.44 9.02 -13.54
N LEU A 80 26.35 8.42 -13.03
CA LEU A 80 25.45 9.05 -12.06
C LEU A 80 26.05 9.08 -10.65
N SER A 81 26.79 8.04 -10.25
CA SER A 81 27.53 8.04 -8.99
C SER A 81 28.57 9.16 -8.96
N SER A 82 29.27 9.36 -10.07
CA SER A 82 30.33 10.38 -10.21
C SER A 82 29.76 11.81 -10.16
N GLN A 83 28.59 12.03 -10.81
CA GLN A 83 27.88 13.31 -10.74
C GLN A 83 27.32 13.61 -9.34
N VAL A 84 26.87 12.60 -8.61
CA VAL A 84 26.37 12.77 -7.23
C VAL A 84 27.51 13.09 -6.26
N ASP A 85 28.67 12.44 -6.41
CA ASP A 85 29.87 12.74 -5.59
C ASP A 85 30.42 14.14 -5.85
N GLU A 86 30.41 14.62 -7.10
CA GLU A 86 30.83 15.99 -7.43
C GLU A 86 29.94 17.06 -6.77
N ILE A 87 28.62 16.81 -6.70
CA ILE A 87 27.65 17.71 -6.08
C ILE A 87 27.72 17.66 -4.55
N LEU A 88 27.93 16.48 -3.96
CA LEU A 88 27.92 16.30 -2.50
C LEU A 88 29.26 16.64 -1.85
N TYR A 89 30.37 16.35 -2.51
CA TYR A 89 31.71 16.52 -1.93
C TYR A 89 32.52 17.63 -2.58
N GLY A 90 32.04 18.23 -3.68
CA GLY A 90 32.74 19.27 -4.41
C GLY A 90 34.01 18.71 -5.04
N GLY A 91 33.98 18.43 -6.34
CA GLY A 91 35.17 18.01 -7.09
C GLY A 91 36.36 18.92 -6.78
N SER A 92 37.53 18.30 -6.56
CA SER A 92 38.81 19.01 -6.43
C SER A 92 39.27 19.59 -7.77
#